data_AF-E1ZYC6-F1
#
_entry.id   AF-E1ZYC6-F1
#
_cell.length_a   1.000
_cell.length_b   1.000
_cell.length_c   1.000
_cell.angle_alpha   90.00
_cell.angle_beta   90.00
_cell.angle_gamma   90.00
#
_symmetry.space_group_name_H-M   'P 1'
#
loop_
_entity.id
_entity.type
_entity.pdbx_description
1 polymer ?
#
loop_
_entity_poly.entity_id
_entity_poly.type
_entity_poly.pdbx_seq_one_letter_code
_entity_poly.pdbx_strand_id
1 'polypeptide(L)'
;LKGYLRKCEKLFDKGASELIIHGLGAVVFKAVNLALRLKEIHHGTLDLDIKTSTVTLKDNLTTLDGANCEINRQNSGIHIRVFRRVPFAVLRSKTN
;
A
#
# COMPACT_ATOMS: atom_id res chain seq x y z
N LEU A 1 5.55 0.43 -11.51
CA LEU A 1 4.11 0.66 -11.29
C LEU A 1 3.25 -0.46 -11.87
N LYS A 2 3.31 -0.74 -13.19
CA LYS A 2 2.52 -1.79 -13.87
C LYS A 2 2.52 -3.16 -13.16
N GLY A 3 3.68 -3.64 -12.72
CA GLY A 3 3.77 -4.93 -12.01
C GLY A 3 3.07 -4.96 -10.65
N TYR A 4 3.03 -3.85 -9.92
CA TYR A 4 2.29 -3.76 -8.65
C TYR A 4 0.79 -3.72 -8.89
N LEU A 5 0.35 -2.98 -9.90
CA LEU A 5 -1.05 -2.90 -10.30
C LEU A 5 -1.62 -4.28 -10.59
N ARG A 6 -0.95 -5.05 -11.47
CA ARG A 6 -1.33 -6.43 -11.82
C ARG A 6 -1.39 -7.36 -10.61
N LYS A 7 -0.50 -7.18 -9.63
CA LYS A 7 -0.51 -7.99 -8.39
C LYS A 7 -1.74 -7.66 -7.53
N CYS A 8 -2.04 -6.37 -7.35
CA CYS A 8 -3.21 -5.92 -6.60
C CYS A 8 -4.52 -6.34 -7.28
N GLU A 9 -4.64 -6.18 -8.59
CA GLU A 9 -5.80 -6.65 -9.38
C GLU A 9 -6.03 -8.15 -9.16
N LYS A 10 -4.98 -8.96 -9.30
CA LYS A 10 -5.08 -10.42 -9.08
C LYS A 10 -5.55 -10.78 -7.66
N LEU A 11 -5.26 -9.96 -6.65
CA LEU A 11 -5.78 -10.18 -5.29
C LEU A 11 -7.27 -9.86 -5.21
N PHE A 12 -7.69 -8.74 -5.80
CA PHE A 12 -9.10 -8.39 -5.90
C PHE A 12 -9.91 -9.40 -6.71
N ASP A 13 -9.38 -9.90 -7.83
CA ASP A 13 -10.01 -10.92 -8.68
C ASP A 13 -10.21 -12.24 -7.93
N LYS A 14 -9.29 -12.57 -7.02
CA LYS A 14 -9.40 -13.72 -6.11
C LYS A 14 -10.41 -13.52 -4.97
N GLY A 15 -11.09 -12.38 -4.92
CA GLY A 15 -12.13 -12.10 -3.94
C GLY A 15 -11.65 -11.35 -2.70
N ALA A 16 -10.44 -10.78 -2.69
CA ALA A 16 -10.04 -9.89 -1.60
C ALA A 16 -11.06 -8.74 -1.46
N SER A 17 -11.51 -8.47 -0.23
CA SER A 17 -12.39 -7.33 0.09
C SER A 17 -11.60 -6.03 0.19
N GLU A 18 -10.33 -6.12 0.60
CA GLU A 18 -9.43 -5.00 0.77
C GLU A 18 -7.96 -5.39 0.68
N LEU A 19 -7.10 -4.38 0.52
CA LEU A 19 -5.66 -4.46 0.66
C LEU A 19 -5.12 -3.17 1.29
N ILE A 20 -3.92 -3.23 1.88
CA ILE A 20 -3.27 -2.05 2.44
C ILE A 20 -1.94 -1.83 1.71
N ILE A 21 -1.77 -0.63 1.16
CA ILE A 21 -0.55 -0.21 0.49
C ILE A 21 0.24 0.66 1.46
N HIS A 22 1.45 0.22 1.79
CA HIS A 22 2.39 0.99 2.60
C HIS A 22 3.43 1.68 1.70
N GLY A 23 3.71 2.94 1.99
CA GLY A 23 4.79 3.70 1.38
C GLY A 23 5.60 4.41 2.44
N LEU A 24 6.92 4.43 2.29
CA LEU A 24 7.87 5.00 3.24
C LEU A 24 8.83 5.96 2.53
N GLY A 25 8.98 7.19 3.04
CA GLY A 25 9.85 8.21 2.46
C GLY A 25 9.63 8.39 0.95
N ALA A 26 10.69 8.22 0.15
CA ALA A 26 10.67 8.44 -1.29
C ALA A 26 9.65 7.59 -2.08
N VAL A 27 9.12 6.49 -1.51
CA VAL A 27 8.11 5.65 -2.19
C VAL A 27 6.66 6.03 -1.86
N VAL A 28 6.41 7.01 -1.00
CA VAL A 28 5.07 7.52 -0.69
C VAL A 28 4.30 7.90 -1.96
N PHE A 29 4.92 8.65 -2.87
CA PHE A 29 4.30 9.03 -4.14
C PHE A 29 3.91 7.82 -5.00
N LYS A 30 4.74 6.75 -5.00
CA LYS A 30 4.45 5.52 -5.74
C LYS A 30 3.26 4.76 -5.14
N ALA A 31 3.12 4.76 -3.81
CA ALA A 31 1.98 4.16 -3.11
C ALA A 31 0.67 4.89 -3.44
N VAL A 32 0.69 6.23 -3.39
CA VAL A 32 -0.47 7.07 -3.77
C VAL A 32 -0.87 6.81 -5.22
N ASN A 33 0.09 6.84 -6.15
CA ASN A 33 -0.20 6.58 -7.56
C ASN A 33 -0.78 5.19 -7.80
N LEU A 34 -0.30 4.16 -7.09
CA LEU A 34 -0.84 2.81 -7.19
C LEU A 34 -2.31 2.77 -6.72
N ALA A 35 -2.61 3.38 -5.57
CA ALA A 35 -3.97 3.42 -5.02
C ALA A 35 -4.95 4.18 -5.91
N LEU A 36 -4.54 5.34 -6.44
CA LEU A 36 -5.37 6.12 -7.37
C LEU A 36 -5.64 5.36 -8.67
N ARG A 37 -4.62 4.71 -9.25
CA ARG A 37 -4.79 3.88 -10.45
C ARG A 37 -5.72 2.70 -10.19
N LEU A 38 -5.63 2.03 -9.03
CA LEU A 38 -6.58 0.97 -8.67
C LEU A 38 -8.02 1.50 -8.61
N LYS A 39 -8.25 2.64 -7.98
CA LYS A 39 -9.59 3.25 -7.93
C LYS A 39 -10.13 3.60 -9.31
N GLU A 40 -9.27 4.11 -10.19
CA GLU A 40 -9.60 4.46 -11.57
C GLU A 40 -9.99 3.23 -12.41
N ILE A 41 -9.15 2.19 -12.46
CA ILE A 41 -9.40 1.01 -13.31
C ILE A 41 -10.55 0.14 -12.81
N HIS A 42 -10.88 0.20 -11.52
CA HIS A 42 -12.03 -0.48 -10.95
C HIS A 42 -13.31 0.38 -11.01
N HIS A 43 -13.32 1.43 -11.83
CA HIS A 43 -14.50 2.27 -12.13
C HIS A 43 -15.26 2.74 -10.88
N GLY A 44 -14.54 3.13 -9.82
CA GLY A 44 -15.14 3.63 -8.59
C GLY A 44 -15.81 2.58 -7.69
N THR A 45 -15.62 1.28 -7.95
CA THR A 45 -16.06 0.18 -7.06
C THR A 45 -15.16 0.00 -5.85
N LEU A 46 -13.96 0.59 -5.87
CA LEU A 46 -13.02 0.66 -4.76
C LEU A 46 -13.03 2.06 -4.12
N ASP A 47 -12.82 2.11 -2.81
CA ASP A 47 -12.57 3.34 -2.07
C ASP A 47 -11.28 3.28 -1.25
N LEU A 48 -10.86 4.45 -0.77
CA LEU A 48 -9.59 4.67 -0.11
C LEU A 48 -9.79 5.24 1.30
N ASP A 49 -9.08 4.69 2.28
CA ASP A 49 -8.85 5.29 3.60
C ASP A 49 -7.34 5.49 3.78
N ILE A 50 -6.91 6.71 4.08
CA ILE A 50 -5.50 7.13 4.02
C ILE A 50 -5.06 7.62 5.38
N LYS A 51 -3.99 7.03 5.91
CA LYS A 51 -3.35 7.45 7.16
C LYS A 51 -1.88 7.74 6.93
N THR A 52 -1.36 8.70 7.66
CA THR A 52 0.08 9.03 7.68
C THR A 52 0.69 8.67 9.03
N SER A 53 2.00 8.45 9.03
CA SER A 53 2.77 8.18 10.24
C SER A 53 4.20 8.70 10.11
N THR A 54 4.91 8.79 11.23
CA THR A 54 6.37 8.94 11.26
C THR A 54 6.96 7.62 11.70
N VAL A 55 7.86 7.06 10.88
CA VAL A 55 8.49 5.76 11.12
C VAL A 55 9.96 5.97 11.43
N THR A 56 10.40 5.50 12.59
CA THR A 56 11.81 5.47 12.98
C THR A 56 12.48 4.24 12.37
N LEU A 57 13.60 4.44 11.69
CA LEU A 57 14.41 3.42 11.03
C LEU A 57 15.78 3.37 11.70
N LYS A 58 16.21 2.16 12.02
CA LYS A 58 17.51 1.87 12.61
C LYS A 58 18.43 1.38 11.50
N ASP A 59 19.50 2.11 11.24
CA ASP A 59 20.55 1.72 10.31
C ASP A 59 21.79 1.32 11.13
N ASN A 60 22.29 0.11 10.89
CA ASN A 60 23.54 -0.38 11.45
C ASN A 60 24.65 -0.10 10.44
N LEU A 61 25.64 0.69 10.84
CA LEU A 61 26.78 1.07 10.01
C LEU A 61 28.06 0.54 10.63
N THR A 62 29.02 0.18 9.78
CA THR A 62 30.37 -0.19 10.19
C THR A 62 31.33 0.88 9.67
N THR A 63 32.15 1.43 10.56
CA THR A 63 33.17 2.42 10.21
C THR A 63 34.34 1.74 9.48
N LEU A 64 35.19 2.54 8.85
CA LEU A 64 36.38 2.05 8.17
C LEU A 64 37.35 1.30 9.12
N ASP A 65 37.35 1.68 10.39
CA ASP A 65 38.17 1.06 11.45
C ASP A 65 37.48 -0.16 12.09
N GLY A 66 36.34 -0.60 11.56
CA GLY A 66 35.62 -1.78 12.02
C GLY A 66 34.73 -1.58 13.26
N ALA A 67 34.52 -0.34 13.71
CA ALA A 67 33.59 -0.05 14.79
C ALA A 67 32.15 -0.05 14.28
N ASN A 68 31.22 -0.58 15.08
CA ASN A 68 29.79 -0.57 14.74
C ASN A 68 29.10 0.66 15.36
N CYS A 69 28.30 1.37 14.56
CA CYS A 69 27.45 2.45 15.02
C CYS A 69 26.00 2.26 14.54
N GLU A 70 25.04 2.63 15.39
CA GLU A 70 23.61 2.59 15.07
C GLU A 70 23.10 4.03 14.92
N ILE A 71 22.43 4.30 13.81
CA ILE A 71 21.82 5.61 13.55
C ILE A 71 20.31 5.44 13.43
N ASN A 72 19.56 6.31 14.11
CA ASN A 72 18.13 6.44 13.95
C ASN A 72 17.81 7.55 12.96
N ARG A 73 17.01 7.25 11.94
CA ARG A 73 16.43 8.26 11.05
C ARG A 73 14.91 8.14 11.02
N GLN A 74 14.24 9.26 10.77
CA GLN A 74 12.79 9.30 10.65
C GLN A 74 12.39 9.46 9.19
N ASN A 75 11.42 8.66 8.76
CA ASN A 75 10.77 8.79 7.46
C ASN A 75 9.26 8.95 7.64
N SER A 76 8.65 9.73 6.75
CA SER A 76 7.19 9.76 6.64
C SER A 76 6.66 8.44 6.06
N GLY A 77 5.62 7.90 6.67
CA GLY A 77 4.89 6.72 6.23
C GLY A 77 3.49 7.08 5.74
N ILE A 78 3.01 6.36 4.74
CA ILE A 78 1.61 6.38 4.29
C ILE A 78 1.05 4.96 4.32
N HIS A 79 -0.19 4.84 4.77
CA HIS A 79 -0.95 3.60 4.84
C HIS A 79 -2.26 3.85 4.10
N ILE A 80 -2.40 3.27 2.91
CA ILE A 80 -3.59 3.44 2.08
C ILE A 80 -4.35 2.13 2.07
N ARG A 81 -5.47 2.08 2.79
CA ARG A 81 -6.42 0.99 2.72
C ARG A 81 -7.27 1.17 1.47
N VAL A 82 -7.26 0.17 0.58
CA VAL A 82 -8.06 0.11 -0.64
C VAL A 82 -9.10 -0.98 -0.44
N PHE A 83 -10.39 -0.66 -0.48
CA PHE A 83 -11.46 -1.60 -0.14
C PHE A 83 -12.65 -1.49 -1.08
N ARG A 84 -13.39 -2.59 -1.27
CA ARG A 84 -14.62 -2.60 -2.08
C ARG A 84 -15.73 -1.83 -1.37
N ARG A 85 -16.41 -0.93 -2.08
CA ARG A 85 -17.56 -0.17 -1.54
C ARG A 85 -18.76 -1.05 -1.21
N VAL A 86 -18.93 -2.13 -1.96
CA VAL A 86 -19.99 -3.12 -1.75
C VAL A 86 -19.34 -4.45 -1.38
N PRO A 87 -19.80 -5.14 -0.30
CA PRO A 87 -19.28 -6.44 0.05
C PRO A 87 -19.41 -7.42 -1.12
N PHE A 88 -18.33 -8.12 -1.45
CA PHE A 88 -18.29 -9.07 -2.57
C PHE A 88 -19.38 -10.16 -2.46
N ALA A 89 -19.76 -10.55 -1.25
CA ALA A 89 -20.86 -11.49 -0.98
C ALA A 89 -22.21 -11.00 -1.53
N VAL A 90 -22.49 -9.68 -1.45
CA VAL A 90 -23.73 -9.09 -1.95
C VAL A 90 -23.77 -9.14 -3.48
N LEU A 91 -22.62 -8.94 -4.15
CA LEU A 91 -22.52 -9.00 -5.61
C LEU A 91 -22.78 -10.41 -6.16
N ARG A 92 -22.44 -11.46 -5.42
CA ARG A 92 -22.66 -12.86 -5.84
C ARG A 92 -24.10 -13.34 -5.66
N SER A 93 -24.85 -12.73 -4.74
CA SER A 93 -26.25 -13.10 -4.46
C SER A 93 -27.26 -12.65 -5.53
N LYS A 94 -26.88 -11.71 -6.40
CA LYS A 94 -27.75 -11.15 -7.45
C LYS A 94 -27.69 -11.89 -8.79
N THR A 95 -26.97 -13.01 -8.86
CA THR A 95 -26.78 -13.78 -10.09
C THR A 95 -27.51 -15.13 -10.10
N ASN A 96 -28.47 -15.33 -9.20
CA ASN A 96 -29.35 -16.51 -9.14
C ASN A 96 -30.80 -16.12 -9.42
#